data_AF-A0A9W6SZN2-F1
#
_entry.id   AF-A0A9W6SZN2-F1
#
_cell.length_a   1.000
_cell.length_b   1.000
_cell.length_c   1.000
_cell.angle_alpha   90.00
_cell.angle_beta   90.00
_cell.angle_gamma   90.00
#
_symmetry.space_group_name_H-M   'P 1'
#
loop_
_entity.id
_entity.type
_entity.pdbx_description
1 polymer ?
#
loop_
_entity_poly.entity_id
_entity_poly.type
_entity_poly.pdbx_seq_one_letter_code
_entity_poly.pdbx_strand_id
1 'polypeptide(L)'
;MTGKANLEVRPNFVNKGEIVKRLVLSRNPVESITNHNNLRNFEELPDFILCLGDDTTDEDMFKSLNKVESDLINDNRETNKFKNYGIYPVTVGPANKETAAKAYLSDPSQVLDTLGLLVGQVSLFETAGSVELDDRGHLLNGESSIISQANRKAYQKARE
;
A
#
# COMPACT_ATOMS: atom_id res chain seq x y z
N MET A 1 -19.00 10.28 -14.36
CA MET A 1 -18.82 9.09 -13.52
C MET A 1 -19.55 9.32 -12.21
N THR A 2 -20.08 8.26 -11.62
CA THR A 2 -20.78 8.31 -10.32
C THR A 2 -19.74 8.12 -9.23
N GLY A 3 -19.50 9.15 -8.41
CA GLY A 3 -18.66 9.02 -7.21
C GLY A 3 -19.52 8.86 -5.96
N LYS A 4 -18.89 8.85 -4.78
CA LYS A 4 -19.60 8.76 -3.50
C LYS A 4 -20.53 9.97 -3.30
N ALA A 5 -21.83 9.75 -3.55
CA ALA A 5 -22.90 10.74 -3.44
C ALA A 5 -22.75 11.99 -4.34
N ASN A 6 -22.05 11.86 -5.48
CA ASN A 6 -21.90 12.94 -6.45
C ASN A 6 -21.89 12.44 -7.91
N LEU A 7 -22.13 13.37 -8.85
CA LEU A 7 -21.93 13.16 -10.28
C LEU A 7 -20.79 14.05 -10.74
N GLU A 8 -19.72 13.44 -11.26
CA GLU A 8 -18.57 14.15 -11.80
C GLU A 8 -18.57 14.09 -13.32
N VAL A 9 -18.38 15.26 -13.96
CA VAL A 9 -18.16 15.39 -15.40
C VAL A 9 -16.77 15.94 -15.63
N ARG A 10 -15.94 15.18 -16.35
CA ARG A 10 -14.58 15.57 -16.73
C ARG A 10 -14.29 15.17 -18.19
N PRO A 11 -13.32 15.82 -18.86
CA PRO A 11 -12.85 15.35 -20.15
C PRO A 11 -12.30 13.91 -20.05
N ASN A 12 -12.68 13.05 -20.99
CA ASN A 12 -12.32 11.62 -20.96
C ASN A 12 -10.79 11.38 -20.93
N PHE A 13 -10.02 12.26 -21.55
CA PHE A 13 -8.57 12.15 -21.64
C PHE A 13 -7.81 12.63 -20.38
N VAL A 14 -8.49 13.30 -19.44
CA VAL A 14 -7.89 13.73 -18.16
C VAL A 14 -8.36 12.78 -17.08
N ASN A 15 -7.50 11.89 -16.59
CA ASN A 15 -7.81 10.94 -15.53
C ASN A 15 -6.62 10.79 -14.55
N LYS A 16 -6.88 10.27 -13.34
CA LYS A 16 -5.83 10.10 -12.32
C LYS A 16 -4.74 9.12 -12.76
N GLY A 17 -5.06 8.13 -13.58
CA GLY A 17 -4.09 7.19 -14.17
C GLY A 17 -3.05 7.86 -15.05
N GLU A 18 -3.45 8.83 -15.87
CA GLU A 18 -2.55 9.64 -16.71
C GLU A 18 -1.60 10.48 -15.84
N ILE A 19 -2.08 11.00 -14.71
CA ILE A 19 -1.23 11.70 -13.74
C ILE A 19 -0.18 10.76 -13.16
N VAL A 20 -0.57 9.57 -12.72
CA VAL A 20 0.34 8.56 -12.18
C VAL A 20 1.38 8.15 -13.22
N LYS A 21 0.96 7.92 -14.46
CA LYS A 21 1.87 7.58 -15.56
C LYS A 21 2.95 8.65 -15.75
N ARG A 22 2.59 9.93 -15.73
CA ARG A 22 3.54 11.05 -15.82
C ARG A 22 4.47 11.09 -14.61
N LEU A 23 3.93 10.94 -13.40
CA LEU A 23 4.73 10.96 -12.18
C LEU A 23 5.74 9.83 -12.10
N VAL A 24 5.44 8.66 -12.67
CA VAL A 24 6.31 7.47 -12.64
C VAL A 24 7.29 7.44 -13.82
N LEU A 25 6.84 7.75 -15.03
CA LEU A 25 7.64 7.57 -16.24
C LEU A 25 8.38 8.84 -16.71
N SER A 26 8.04 10.03 -16.21
CA SER A 26 8.63 11.29 -16.71
C SER A 26 9.63 11.91 -15.73
N ARG A 27 10.76 12.41 -16.25
CA ARG A 27 11.73 13.20 -15.48
C ARG A 27 11.08 14.48 -14.96
N ASN A 28 10.37 15.20 -15.84
CA ASN A 28 9.55 16.37 -15.51
C ASN A 28 8.05 16.07 -15.74
N PRO A 29 7.24 15.90 -14.68
CA PRO A 29 5.81 15.57 -14.82
C PRO A 29 4.94 16.67 -15.45
N VAL A 30 5.44 17.91 -15.50
CA VAL A 30 4.74 19.05 -16.10
C VAL A 30 4.86 19.05 -17.63
N GLU A 31 5.92 18.44 -18.16
CA GLU A 31 6.14 18.31 -19.59
C GLU A 31 5.43 17.08 -20.18
N SER A 32 5.08 17.16 -21.47
CA SER A 32 4.38 16.07 -22.15
C SER A 32 5.22 14.79 -22.19
N ILE A 33 4.60 13.65 -21.88
CA ILE A 33 5.15 12.31 -22.07
C ILE A 33 5.41 11.96 -23.56
N THR A 34 4.88 12.75 -24.49
CA THR A 34 5.17 12.58 -25.93
C THR A 34 6.57 13.05 -26.30
N ASN A 35 7.24 13.81 -25.43
CA ASN A 35 8.65 14.13 -25.58
C ASN A 35 9.48 12.97 -25.04
N HIS A 36 10.02 12.13 -25.94
CA HIS A 36 10.83 10.96 -25.54
C HIS A 36 12.05 11.33 -24.68
N ASN A 37 12.57 12.55 -24.80
CA ASN A 37 13.68 13.04 -23.97
C ASN A 37 13.26 13.28 -22.51
N ASN A 38 11.95 13.37 -22.23
CA ASN A 38 11.40 13.54 -20.90
C ASN A 38 11.09 12.19 -20.21
N LEU A 39 11.23 11.06 -20.89
CA LEU A 39 10.99 9.75 -20.27
C LEU A 39 12.21 9.33 -19.43
N ARG A 40 11.94 8.82 -18.23
CA ARG A 40 12.94 8.23 -17.35
C ARG A 40 13.47 6.93 -17.95
N ASN A 41 14.77 6.73 -17.80
CA ASN A 41 15.37 5.42 -18.01
C ASN A 41 15.08 4.53 -16.81
N PHE A 42 15.31 3.22 -16.94
CA PHE A 42 15.04 2.25 -15.87
C PHE A 42 15.70 2.62 -14.54
N GLU A 43 16.97 3.06 -14.56
CA GLU A 43 17.73 3.46 -13.37
C GLU A 43 17.19 4.71 -12.67
N GLU A 44 16.38 5.51 -13.38
CA GLU A 44 15.77 6.73 -12.83
C GLU A 44 14.34 6.48 -12.35
N LEU A 45 13.75 5.32 -12.65
CA LEU A 45 12.40 5.00 -12.22
C LEU A 45 12.35 4.89 -10.68
N PRO A 46 11.23 5.30 -10.05
CA PRO A 46 11.03 5.02 -8.63
C PRO A 46 11.08 3.53 -8.36
N ASP A 47 11.89 3.12 -7.39
CA ASP A 47 12.04 1.73 -6.93
C ASP A 47 11.06 1.38 -5.79
N PHE A 48 10.31 2.37 -5.31
CA PHE A 48 9.24 2.25 -4.34
C PHE A 48 8.10 3.23 -4.66
N ILE A 49 6.89 2.70 -4.83
CA ILE A 49 5.66 3.44 -5.13
C ILE A 49 4.54 2.89 -4.24
N LEU A 50 4.04 3.71 -3.31
CA LEU A 50 2.81 3.46 -2.57
C LEU A 50 1.70 4.36 -3.12
N CYS A 51 0.62 3.77 -3.63
CA CYS A 51 -0.51 4.50 -4.20
C CYS A 51 -1.80 4.11 -3.48
N LEU A 52 -2.44 5.07 -2.83
CA LEU A 52 -3.61 4.88 -1.98
C LEU A 52 -4.83 5.60 -2.59
N GLY A 53 -6.00 4.97 -2.57
CA GLY A 53 -7.24 5.59 -3.06
C GLY A 53 -8.50 4.84 -2.66
N ASP A 54 -9.62 5.54 -2.51
CA ASP A 54 -10.83 5.03 -1.84
C ASP A 54 -12.09 5.04 -2.74
N ASP A 55 -12.07 5.71 -3.89
CA ASP A 55 -13.22 5.83 -4.78
C ASP A 55 -12.93 5.30 -6.19
N THR A 56 -13.98 5.15 -7.00
CA THR A 56 -13.94 4.63 -8.38
C THR A 56 -12.98 5.38 -9.29
N THR A 57 -12.71 6.67 -9.02
CA THR A 57 -11.75 7.46 -9.79
C THR A 57 -10.30 7.04 -9.57
N ASP A 58 -10.00 6.44 -8.41
CA ASP A 58 -8.65 5.98 -8.05
C ASP A 58 -8.28 4.66 -8.73
N GLU A 59 -9.28 3.93 -9.23
CA GLU A 59 -9.06 2.71 -10.01
C GLU A 59 -8.24 2.96 -11.28
N ASP A 60 -8.33 4.17 -11.86
CA ASP A 60 -7.49 4.58 -12.99
C ASP A 60 -6.00 4.64 -12.58
N MET A 61 -5.69 5.02 -11.33
CA MET A 61 -4.33 5.01 -10.80
C MET A 61 -3.79 3.58 -10.69
N PHE A 62 -4.57 2.68 -10.08
CA PHE A 62 -4.16 1.30 -9.85
C PHE A 62 -3.95 0.55 -11.17
N LYS A 63 -4.86 0.70 -12.13
CA LYS A 63 -4.73 0.12 -13.47
C LYS A 63 -3.49 0.62 -14.20
N SER A 64 -3.16 1.91 -14.05
CA SER A 64 -1.97 2.50 -14.67
C SER A 64 -0.69 1.94 -14.07
N LEU A 65 -0.62 1.77 -12.74
CA LEU A 65 0.52 1.14 -12.06
C LEU A 65 0.69 -0.33 -12.42
N ASN A 66 -0.41 -1.10 -12.45
CA ASN A 66 -0.36 -2.51 -12.86
C ASN A 66 0.10 -2.66 -14.32
N LYS A 67 -0.27 -1.71 -15.18
CA LYS A 67 0.22 -1.67 -16.56
C LYS A 67 1.72 -1.39 -16.62
N VAL A 68 2.21 -0.39 -15.88
CA VAL A 68 3.65 -0.11 -15.78
C VAL A 68 4.41 -1.34 -15.30
N GLU A 69 3.92 -2.03 -14.27
CA GLU A 69 4.53 -3.26 -13.79
C GLU A 69 4.56 -4.36 -14.86
N SER A 70 3.46 -4.53 -15.61
CA SER A 70 3.37 -5.50 -16.70
C SER A 70 4.38 -5.20 -17.81
N ASP A 71 4.57 -3.92 -18.14
CA ASP A 71 5.55 -3.48 -19.13
C ASP A 71 6.99 -3.80 -18.65
N LEU A 72 7.30 -3.60 -17.36
CA LEU A 72 8.60 -3.97 -16.77
C LEU A 72 8.84 -5.49 -16.81
N ILE A 73 7.80 -6.30 -16.57
CA ILE A 73 7.88 -7.77 -16.68
C ILE A 73 8.16 -8.19 -18.13
N ASN A 74 7.45 -7.60 -19.10
CA ASN A 74 7.62 -7.92 -20.52
C ASN A 74 9.03 -7.56 -21.03
N ASP A 75 9.60 -6.48 -20.49
CA ASP A 75 10.97 -6.05 -20.75
C ASP A 75 12.03 -6.92 -20.06
N ASN A 76 11.63 -7.95 -19.30
CA ASN A 76 12.50 -8.81 -18.48
C ASN A 76 13.41 -8.00 -17.54
N ARG A 77 12.87 -6.96 -16.92
CA ARG A 77 13.62 -6.13 -15.97
C ARG A 77 13.94 -6.90 -14.70
N GLU A 78 15.09 -6.59 -14.10
CA GLU A 78 15.49 -7.19 -12.83
C GLU A 78 14.56 -6.71 -11.72
N THR A 79 14.19 -7.64 -10.85
CA THR A 79 13.37 -7.34 -9.67
C THR A 79 14.26 -7.04 -8.47
N ASN A 80 13.70 -6.37 -7.47
CA ASN A 80 14.39 -6.15 -6.21
C ASN A 80 14.51 -7.47 -5.40
N LYS A 81 15.16 -7.40 -4.24
CA LYS A 81 15.35 -8.55 -3.32
C LYS A 81 14.04 -9.24 -2.87
N PHE A 82 12.90 -8.58 -3.03
CA PHE A 82 11.58 -9.09 -2.68
C PHE A 82 10.83 -9.66 -3.90
N LYS A 83 11.51 -9.84 -5.05
CA LYS A 83 10.95 -10.38 -6.30
C LYS A 83 9.80 -9.54 -6.86
N ASN A 84 9.86 -8.22 -6.70
CA ASN A 84 8.91 -7.27 -7.29
C ASN A 84 9.61 -5.97 -7.74
N TYR A 85 8.84 -5.00 -8.23
CA TYR A 85 9.32 -3.69 -8.68
C TYR A 85 8.99 -2.56 -7.70
N GLY A 86 8.58 -2.88 -6.47
CA GLY A 86 8.21 -1.89 -5.45
C GLY A 86 6.89 -1.15 -5.73
N ILE A 87 5.98 -1.74 -6.50
CA ILE A 87 4.72 -1.09 -6.90
C ILE A 87 3.55 -1.60 -6.06
N TYR A 88 3.05 -0.75 -5.16
CA TYR A 88 2.02 -1.05 -4.16
C TYR A 88 0.76 -0.19 -4.36
N PRO A 89 -0.14 -0.54 -5.30
CA PRO A 89 -1.47 0.04 -5.39
C PRO A 89 -2.38 -0.58 -4.32
N VAL A 90 -2.97 0.26 -3.48
CA VAL A 90 -3.72 -0.13 -2.28
C VAL A 90 -5.05 0.63 -2.25
N THR A 91 -6.17 -0.11 -2.20
CA THR A 91 -7.49 0.49 -2.06
C THR A 91 -7.78 0.80 -0.60
N VAL A 92 -8.51 1.87 -0.32
CA VAL A 92 -9.05 2.15 1.02
C VAL A 92 -10.53 1.80 1.04
N GLY A 93 -10.90 0.89 1.93
CA GLY A 93 -12.25 0.35 2.05
C GLY A 93 -12.27 -1.10 2.52
N PRO A 94 -13.46 -1.71 2.59
CA PRO A 94 -13.61 -3.06 3.11
C PRO A 94 -12.96 -4.11 2.20
N ALA A 95 -12.61 -5.26 2.77
CA ALA A 95 -11.93 -6.37 2.09
C ALA A 95 -12.67 -6.89 0.84
N ASN A 96 -14.00 -6.77 0.81
CA ASN A 96 -14.85 -7.23 -0.28
C ASN A 96 -15.08 -6.16 -1.37
N LYS A 97 -14.42 -5.01 -1.28
CA LYS A 97 -14.50 -3.96 -2.30
C LYS A 97 -13.81 -4.44 -3.58
N GLU A 98 -14.54 -4.47 -4.69
CA GLU A 98 -13.94 -4.72 -6.00
C GLU A 98 -12.97 -3.60 -6.38
N THR A 99 -11.74 -3.98 -6.73
CA THR A 99 -10.66 -3.05 -7.04
C THR A 99 -9.61 -3.70 -7.92
N ALA A 100 -8.88 -2.90 -8.68
CA ALA A 100 -7.65 -3.29 -9.37
C ALA A 100 -6.40 -3.16 -8.47
N ALA A 101 -6.53 -2.63 -7.25
CA ALA A 101 -5.44 -2.61 -6.27
C ALA A 101 -5.05 -4.04 -5.85
N LYS A 102 -3.80 -4.21 -5.40
CA LYS A 102 -3.27 -5.52 -4.96
C LYS A 102 -3.56 -5.83 -3.50
N ALA A 103 -3.87 -4.81 -2.71
CA ALA A 103 -4.16 -4.90 -1.29
C ALA A 103 -5.20 -3.85 -0.89
N TYR A 104 -5.67 -3.93 0.35
CA TYR A 104 -6.57 -2.94 0.92
C TYR A 104 -6.12 -2.50 2.31
N LEU A 105 -6.50 -1.28 2.68
CA LEU A 105 -6.55 -0.80 4.06
C LEU A 105 -8.02 -0.48 4.38
N SER A 106 -8.47 -0.85 5.57
CA SER A 106 -9.91 -0.84 5.90
C SER A 106 -10.51 0.55 5.88
N ASP A 107 -9.75 1.54 6.37
CA ASP A 107 -10.19 2.91 6.58
C ASP A 107 -8.99 3.89 6.61
N PRO A 108 -9.24 5.23 6.61
CA PRO A 108 -8.18 6.24 6.62
C PRO A 108 -7.26 6.22 7.85
N SER A 109 -7.68 5.68 9.00
CA SER A 109 -6.81 5.60 10.17
C SER A 109 -5.65 4.63 9.93
N GLN A 110 -5.93 3.47 9.31
CA GLN A 110 -4.88 2.52 8.93
C GLN A 110 -3.92 3.08 7.87
N VAL A 111 -4.39 4.00 7.03
CA VAL A 111 -3.52 4.76 6.11
C VAL A 111 -2.53 5.61 6.90
N LEU A 112 -3.02 6.37 7.89
CA LEU A 112 -2.17 7.22 8.71
C LEU A 112 -1.17 6.39 9.54
N ASP A 113 -1.60 5.26 10.10
CA ASP A 113 -0.71 4.36 10.84
C ASP A 113 0.37 3.78 9.93
N THR A 114 0.01 3.36 8.71
CA THR A 114 0.96 2.83 7.71
C THR A 114 1.99 3.90 7.32
N LEU A 115 1.54 5.13 7.06
CA LEU A 115 2.44 6.24 6.74
C LEU A 115 3.31 6.62 7.94
N GLY A 116 2.72 6.65 9.14
CA GLY A 116 3.42 6.92 10.40
C GLY A 116 4.51 5.89 10.67
N LEU A 117 4.27 4.63 10.35
CA LEU A 117 5.28 3.58 10.43
C LEU A 117 6.42 3.80 9.43
N LEU A 118 6.11 4.16 8.17
CA LEU A 118 7.13 4.44 7.15
C LEU A 118 8.01 5.65 7.51
N VAL A 119 7.45 6.63 8.22
CA VAL A 119 8.18 7.82 8.71
C VAL A 119 8.89 7.53 10.04
N GLY A 120 8.63 6.39 10.70
CA GLY A 120 9.20 6.02 12.00
C GLY A 120 8.59 6.79 13.19
N GLN A 121 7.38 7.34 13.02
CA GLN A 121 6.65 8.07 14.06
C GLN A 121 5.66 7.20 14.83
N VAL A 122 5.26 6.07 14.26
CA VAL A 122 4.35 5.11 14.89
C VAL A 122 5.10 3.79 15.05
N SER A 123 5.02 3.21 16.24
CA SER A 123 5.59 1.89 16.48
C SER A 123 4.65 0.82 15.92
N LEU A 124 5.22 -0.26 15.35
CA LEU A 124 4.44 -1.45 14.95
C LEU A 124 3.54 -2.00 16.07
N PHE A 125 3.89 -1.70 17.32
CA PHE A 125 3.18 -2.10 18.53
C PHE A 125 1.97 -1.22 18.88
N GLU A 126 1.84 -0.06 18.24
CA GLU A 126 0.74 0.91 18.47
C GLU A 126 -0.32 0.86 17.37
N THR A 127 -0.03 0.26 16.21
CA THR A 127 -0.97 0.11 15.10
C THR A 127 -1.94 -1.05 15.35
N ALA A 128 -3.24 -0.76 15.30
CA ALA A 128 -4.28 -1.78 15.45
C ALA A 128 -4.34 -2.69 14.21
N GLY A 129 -4.08 -3.99 14.40
CA GLY A 129 -4.21 -5.03 13.37
C GLY A 129 -2.91 -5.60 12.80
N SER A 130 -1.74 -5.07 13.17
CA SER A 130 -0.43 -5.60 12.77
C SER A 130 0.19 -6.58 13.76
N VAL A 131 -0.47 -6.83 14.90
CA VAL A 131 0.09 -7.64 15.99
C VAL A 131 -0.90 -8.73 16.39
N GLU A 132 -0.44 -9.98 16.35
CA GLU A 132 -1.20 -11.05 16.98
C GLU A 132 -1.14 -10.82 18.50
N LEU A 133 -2.31 -10.68 19.12
CA LEU A 133 -2.44 -10.65 20.56
C LEU A 133 -2.81 -12.05 21.04
N ASP A 134 -2.21 -12.48 22.15
CA ASP A 134 -2.69 -13.68 22.83
C ASP A 134 -4.12 -13.46 23.35
N ASP A 135 -4.79 -14.53 23.78
CA ASP A 135 -6.15 -14.50 24.33
C ASP A 135 -6.33 -13.56 25.55
N ARG A 136 -5.24 -12.91 26.01
CA ARG A 136 -5.16 -12.05 27.19
C ARG A 136 -4.80 -10.60 26.81
N GLY A 137 -4.71 -10.29 25.53
CA GLY A 137 -4.39 -8.94 25.05
C GLY A 137 -2.91 -8.57 25.19
N HIS A 138 -2.02 -9.53 25.41
CA HIS A 138 -0.57 -9.31 25.33
C HIS A 138 -0.05 -9.65 23.94
N LEU A 139 1.03 -8.98 23.53
CA LEU A 139 1.75 -9.28 22.30
C LEU A 139 2.14 -10.77 22.27
N LEU A 140 1.70 -11.53 21.26
CA LEU A 140 2.15 -12.92 21.09
C LEU A 140 3.68 -12.95 21.01
N ASN A 141 4.30 -13.76 21.88
CA ASN A 141 5.75 -13.88 22.07
C ASN A 141 6.49 -12.63 22.61
N GLY A 142 5.78 -11.58 23.05
CA GLY A 142 6.38 -10.47 23.80
C GLY A 142 6.80 -10.89 25.22
N GLU A 143 7.75 -10.18 25.83
CA GLU A 143 8.22 -10.47 27.21
C GLU A 143 7.06 -10.58 28.21
N SER A 144 6.08 -9.69 28.13
CA SER A 144 4.88 -9.72 28.96
C SER A 144 4.04 -10.98 28.78
N SER A 145 3.91 -11.48 27.55
CA SER A 145 3.17 -12.73 27.26
C SER A 145 3.88 -13.97 27.82
N ILE A 146 5.22 -14.00 27.73
CA ILE A 146 6.09 -15.07 28.23
C ILE A 146 6.03 -15.12 29.76
N ILE A 147 6.19 -13.96 30.43
CA ILE A 147 6.09 -13.85 31.89
C ILE A 147 4.71 -14.29 32.37
N SER A 148 3.65 -13.84 31.69
CA SER A 148 2.27 -14.20 32.03
C SER A 148 2.01 -15.71 31.85
N GLN A 149 2.55 -16.34 30.79
CA GLN A 149 2.47 -17.81 30.60
C GLN A 149 3.23 -18.57 31.69
N ALA A 150 4.44 -18.12 32.04
CA ALA A 150 5.26 -18.74 33.07
C ALA A 150 4.56 -18.69 34.45
N ASN A 151 4.01 -17.52 34.81
CA ASN A 151 3.27 -17.34 36.06
C ASN A 151 2.02 -18.24 36.13
N ARG A 152 1.29 -18.39 35.02
CA ARG A 152 0.11 -19.28 34.95
C ARG A 152 0.49 -20.74 35.11
N LYS A 153 1.56 -21.20 34.44
CA LYS A 153 2.08 -22.56 34.60
C LYS A 153 2.51 -22.82 36.05
N ALA A 154 3.20 -21.86 36.68
CA ALA A 154 3.59 -21.97 38.08
C ALA A 154 2.38 -22.04 39.02
N TYR A 155 1.35 -21.21 38.79
CA TYR A 155 0.13 -21.21 39.59
C TYR A 155 -0.68 -22.51 39.46
N GLN A 156 -0.77 -23.07 38.25
CA GLN A 156 -1.43 -24.36 38.01
C GLN A 156 -0.67 -25.50 38.69
N LYS A 157 0.66 -25.50 38.60
CA LYS A 157 1.52 -26.50 39.23
C LYS A 157 1.53 -26.43 40.77
N ALA A 158 1.23 -25.27 41.34
CA ALA A 158 1.06 -25.08 42.78
C ALA A 158 -0.32 -25.51 43.31
N ARG A 159 -1.27 -25.80 42.41
CA ARG A 159 -2.63 -26.28 42.74
C ARG A 159 -2.80 -27.79 42.53
N GLU A 160 -1.79 -28.47 42.01
CA GLU A 160 -1.64 -29.93 41.99
C GLU A 160 -0.86 -30.40 43.23
#